data_AF-A3FQJ5-F1
#
_entry.id   AF-A3FQJ5-F1
#
_cell.length_a   1.000
_cell.length_b   1.000
_cell.length_c   1.000
_cell.angle_alpha   90.00
_cell.angle_beta   90.00
_cell.angle_gamma   90.00
#
_symmetry.space_group_name_H-M   'P 1'
#
loop_
_entity.id
_entity.type
_entity.pdbx_description
1 polymer ?
#
loop_
_entity_poly.entity_id
_entity_poly.type
_entity_poly.pdbx_seq_one_letter_code
_entity_poly.pdbx_strand_id
1 'polypeptide(L)'
;INIKPLSLPYYFPYFFPNYSENNELIVQLSKMRKGSVWNSVIASNENSLNSIDIENMKKQMMLERFQRENPGFDFSNAEFNGNIPDPRNFMGGLR
;
A
#
# COMPACT_ATOMS: atom_id res chain seq x y z
N ILE A 1 -14.93 -41.70 -0.68
CA ILE A 1 -15.25 -41.22 -2.04
C ILE A 1 -14.05 -40.42 -2.52
N ASN A 2 -13.29 -40.96 -3.48
CA ASN A 2 -12.07 -40.33 -4.00
C ASN A 2 -12.45 -39.50 -5.22
N ILE A 3 -12.53 -38.18 -5.04
CA ILE A 3 -12.87 -37.25 -6.12
C ILE A 3 -11.56 -36.62 -6.58
N LYS A 4 -11.01 -37.12 -7.69
CA LYS A 4 -9.91 -36.41 -8.37
C LYS A 4 -10.48 -35.12 -8.96
N PRO A 5 -9.92 -33.94 -8.65
CA PRO A 5 -10.37 -32.71 -9.28
C PRO A 5 -9.95 -32.71 -10.76
N LEU A 6 -10.94 -32.49 -11.63
CA LEU A 6 -10.74 -32.23 -13.05
C LEU A 6 -9.81 -31.02 -13.20
N SER A 7 -8.75 -31.16 -13.98
CA SER A 7 -7.85 -30.07 -14.34
C SER A 7 -8.60 -29.05 -15.21
N LEU A 8 -9.05 -27.95 -14.59
CA LEU A 8 -9.52 -26.76 -15.30
C LEU A 8 -8.38 -25.74 -15.36
N PRO A 9 -8.12 -25.11 -16.53
CA PRO A 9 -6.95 -24.27 -16.75
C PRO A 9 -7.21 -22.81 -16.37
N TYR A 10 -7.72 -22.52 -15.18
CA TYR A 10 -7.67 -21.16 -14.62
C TYR A 10 -7.55 -21.27 -13.11
N TYR A 11 -6.33 -21.09 -12.61
CA TYR A 11 -6.05 -20.88 -11.19
C TYR A 11 -6.72 -19.56 -10.75
N PHE A 12 -7.98 -19.62 -10.35
CA PHE A 12 -8.46 -18.70 -9.33
C PHE A 12 -7.89 -19.22 -8.01
N PRO A 13 -6.98 -18.48 -7.35
CA PRO A 13 -6.45 -18.92 -6.08
C PRO A 13 -7.62 -19.00 -5.10
N TYR A 14 -7.78 -20.15 -4.47
CA TYR A 14 -8.60 -20.27 -3.27
C TYR A 14 -8.06 -19.22 -2.28
N PHE A 15 -8.81 -18.13 -2.09
CA PHE A 15 -8.48 -17.15 -1.07
C PHE A 15 -8.83 -17.76 0.28
N PHE A 16 -7.83 -18.29 0.96
CA PHE A 16 -7.97 -18.68 2.36
C PHE A 16 -7.86 -17.40 3.18
N PRO A 17 -8.93 -16.97 3.87
CA PRO A 17 -8.87 -15.79 4.73
C PRO A 17 -7.86 -16.05 5.85
N ASN A 18 -6.95 -15.09 6.04
CA ASN A 18 -6.06 -15.10 7.19
C ASN A 18 -6.81 -14.50 8.38
N TYR A 19 -6.89 -15.21 9.49
CA TYR A 19 -7.44 -14.69 10.74
C TYR A 19 -6.30 -14.39 11.72
N SER A 20 -6.42 -13.29 12.47
CA SER A 20 -5.54 -13.00 13.59
C SER A 20 -5.82 -13.94 14.77
N GLU A 21 -4.95 -13.95 15.77
CA GLU A 21 -5.16 -14.68 17.04
C GLU A 21 -6.44 -14.23 17.76
N ASN A 22 -6.89 -13.00 17.50
CA ASN A 22 -8.13 -12.42 18.04
C ASN A 22 -9.36 -12.70 17.15
N ASN A 23 -9.25 -13.59 16.17
CA ASN A 23 -10.32 -13.95 15.23
C ASN A 23 -10.79 -12.78 14.32
N GLU A 24 -9.90 -11.83 14.03
CA GLU A 24 -10.16 -10.75 13.07
C GLU A 24 -9.70 -11.15 11.67
N LEU A 25 -10.50 -10.85 10.65
CA LEU A 25 -10.13 -11.10 9.26
C LEU A 25 -9.04 -10.12 8.80
N ILE A 26 -7.89 -10.66 8.39
CA ILE A 26 -6.78 -9.89 7.83
C ILE A 26 -6.87 -9.94 6.31
N VAL A 27 -7.10 -8.79 5.70
CA VAL A 27 -7.08 -8.61 4.24
C VAL A 27 -5.81 -7.84 3.86
N GLN A 28 -4.95 -8.46 3.05
CA GLN A 28 -3.76 -7.81 2.50
C GLN A 28 -3.98 -7.50 1.02
N LEU A 29 -3.88 -6.21 0.68
CA LEU A 29 -4.02 -5.73 -0.70
C LEU A 29 -2.71 -5.13 -1.17
N SER A 30 -2.27 -5.54 -2.37
CA SER A 30 -1.12 -4.92 -3.03
C SER A 30 -1.59 -3.89 -4.05
N LYS A 31 -1.03 -2.67 -3.98
CA LYS A 31 -1.35 -1.62 -4.95
C LYS A 31 -0.86 -2.03 -6.34
N MET A 32 -1.73 -1.94 -7.34
CA MET A 32 -1.34 -2.11 -8.75
C MET A 32 -0.34 -1.03 -9.18
N ARG A 33 -0.52 0.23 -8.70
CA ARG A 33 0.37 1.37 -9.01
C ARG A 33 1.18 1.75 -7.77
N LYS A 34 2.49 1.59 -7.86
CA LYS A 34 3.43 1.98 -6.79
C LYS A 34 3.42 3.50 -6.58
N GLY A 35 3.59 3.94 -5.33
CA GLY A 35 3.66 5.37 -5.01
C GLY A 35 2.32 6.12 -5.05
N SER A 36 1.20 5.47 -5.40
CA SER A 36 -0.12 6.11 -5.37
C SER A 36 -0.65 6.23 -3.94
N VAL A 37 -1.01 7.45 -3.53
CA VAL A 37 -1.75 7.72 -2.30
C VAL A 37 -3.19 7.25 -2.47
N TRP A 38 -3.75 6.57 -1.46
CA TRP A 38 -5.15 6.14 -1.46
C TRP A 38 -5.90 7.01 -0.46
N ASN A 39 -6.89 7.77 -0.94
CA ASN A 39 -7.70 8.65 -0.08
C ASN A 39 -8.76 7.87 0.71
N SER A 40 -9.03 6.63 0.33
CA SER A 40 -9.90 5.68 1.02
C SER A 40 -9.54 4.25 0.62
N VAL A 41 -9.94 3.28 1.44
CA VAL A 41 -9.80 1.84 1.14
C VAL A 41 -10.81 1.40 0.07
N ILE A 42 -11.99 2.01 0.07
CA ILE A 42 -13.09 1.71 -0.85
C ILE A 42 -13.41 2.98 -1.65
N ALA A 43 -13.84 2.82 -2.91
CA ALA A 43 -14.31 3.93 -3.74
C ALA A 43 -15.70 4.43 -3.27
N SER A 44 -15.75 4.97 -2.06
CA SER A 44 -16.91 5.62 -1.46
C SER A 44 -16.53 7.03 -1.01
N ASN A 45 -17.49 7.96 -1.05
CA ASN A 45 -17.30 9.29 -0.44
C ASN A 45 -17.36 9.25 1.09
N GLU A 46 -17.92 8.18 1.66
CA GLU A 46 -17.91 7.92 3.09
C GLU A 46 -16.54 7.39 3.50
N ASN A 47 -15.97 7.92 4.58
CA ASN A 47 -14.66 7.60 5.14
C ASN A 47 -13.44 7.99 4.29
N SER A 48 -13.53 9.07 3.50
CA SER A 48 -12.34 9.68 2.91
C SER A 48 -11.40 10.23 4.00
N LEU A 49 -10.10 9.99 3.85
CA LEU A 49 -9.07 10.59 4.70
C LEU A 49 -9.18 12.11 4.70
N ASN A 50 -8.92 12.73 5.85
CA ASN A 50 -8.81 14.19 5.94
C ASN A 50 -7.49 14.67 5.30
N SER A 51 -7.36 15.97 5.06
CA SER A 51 -6.19 16.55 4.40
C SER A 51 -4.87 16.30 5.15
N ILE A 52 -4.90 16.27 6.49
CA ILE A 52 -3.74 16.05 7.34
C ILE A 52 -3.25 14.61 7.21
N ASP A 53 -4.16 13.64 7.22
CA ASP A 53 -3.85 12.23 7.06
C ASP A 53 -3.28 11.93 5.67
N ILE A 54 -3.81 12.60 4.64
CA ILE A 54 -3.27 12.52 3.26
C ILE A 54 -1.82 13.05 3.22
N GLU A 55 -1.55 14.18 3.88
CA GLU A 55 -0.20 14.74 3.97
C GLU A 55 0.77 13.82 4.73
N ASN A 56 0.34 13.28 5.87
CA ASN A 56 1.11 12.31 6.63
C ASN A 56 1.43 11.05 5.81
N MET A 57 0.45 10.53 5.06
CA MET A 57 0.67 9.38 4.19
C MET A 57 1.68 9.70 3.08
N LYS A 58 1.59 10.88 2.45
CA LYS A 58 2.58 11.34 1.47
C LYS A 58 3.97 11.43 2.06
N LYS A 59 4.10 12.00 3.27
CA LYS A 59 5.37 12.13 4.01
C LYS A 59 6.00 10.76 4.22
N GLN A 60 5.24 9.81 4.75
CA GLN A 60 5.74 8.47 5.03
C GLN A 60 6.18 7.76 3.73
N MET A 61 5.37 7.83 2.67
CA MET A 61 5.69 7.24 1.38
C MET A 61 6.97 7.84 0.75
N MET A 62 7.21 9.14 0.95
CA MET A 62 8.43 9.80 0.51
C MET A 62 9.66 9.34 1.30
N LEU A 63 9.58 9.25 2.63
CA LEU A 63 10.68 8.75 3.47
C LEU A 63 11.07 7.32 3.10
N GLU A 64 10.08 6.43 2.97
CA GLU A 64 10.30 5.04 2.56
C GLU A 64 10.98 4.95 1.19
N ARG A 65 10.62 5.85 0.26
CA ARG A 65 11.24 5.92 -1.06
C ARG A 65 12.68 6.40 -0.98
N PHE A 66 12.95 7.48 -0.26
CA PHE A 66 14.31 8.00 -0.07
C PHE A 66 15.24 6.97 0.58
N GLN A 67 14.74 6.27 1.59
CA GLN A 67 15.46 5.20 2.27
C GLN A 67 15.80 4.05 1.31
N ARG A 68 14.87 3.68 0.43
CA ARG A 68 15.10 2.64 -0.60
C ARG A 68 16.10 3.08 -1.67
N GLU A 69 16.06 4.34 -2.07
CA GLU A 69 16.93 4.89 -3.13
C GLU A 69 18.36 5.18 -2.62
N ASN A 70 18.55 5.38 -1.32
CA ASN A 70 19.84 5.72 -0.72
C ASN A 70 20.18 4.74 0.42
N PRO A 71 20.55 3.49 0.10
CA PRO A 71 20.95 2.52 1.12
C PRO A 71 22.21 3.02 1.86
N GLY A 72 22.15 3.04 3.19
CA GLY A 72 23.26 3.48 4.06
C GLY A 72 23.12 4.88 4.66
N PHE A 73 22.09 5.63 4.27
CA PHE A 73 21.68 6.86 4.96
C PHE A 73 20.42 6.59 5.78
N ASP A 74 20.32 7.12 7.00
CA ASP A 74 19.13 6.98 7.87
C ASP A 74 18.25 8.23 7.79
N PHE A 75 17.04 8.09 7.24
CA PHE A 75 16.06 9.18 7.12
C PHE A 75 14.93 9.09 8.16
N SER A 76 15.05 8.22 9.19
CA SER A 76 14.01 8.05 10.21
C SER A 76 13.62 9.34 10.94
N ASN A 77 14.58 10.25 11.13
CA ASN A 77 14.38 11.54 11.80
C ASN A 77 14.22 12.73 10.84
N ALA A 78 14.01 12.48 9.54
CA ALA A 78 13.90 13.55 8.56
C ALA A 78 12.51 14.20 8.56
N GLU A 79 12.47 15.54 8.52
CA GLU A 79 11.24 16.32 8.43
C GLU A 79 11.08 16.96 7.07
N PHE A 80 9.83 17.01 6.60
CA PHE A 80 9.44 17.78 5.43
C PHE A 80 8.87 19.11 5.91
N ASN A 81 9.60 20.19 5.67
CA ASN A 81 9.16 21.55 5.99
C ASN A 81 8.67 22.22 4.70
N GLY A 82 7.38 22.03 4.39
CA GLY A 82 6.73 22.62 3.21
C GLY A 82 5.75 21.67 2.51
N ASN A 83 5.36 22.03 1.29
CA ASN A 83 4.43 21.21 0.50
C ASN A 83 5.07 19.88 0.12
N ILE A 84 4.44 18.77 0.54
CA ILE A 84 4.93 17.43 0.25
C ILE A 84 4.54 17.06 -1.19
N PRO A 85 5.52 16.84 -2.09
CA PRO A 85 5.24 16.51 -3.47
C PRO A 85 4.63 15.11 -3.59
N ASP A 86 4.05 14.81 -4.77
CA ASP A 86 3.46 13.50 -5.04
C ASP A 86 4.54 12.40 -5.02
N PRO A 87 4.46 11.41 -4.10
CA PRO A 87 5.45 10.35 -3.99
C PRO A 87 5.67 9.53 -5.26
N ARG A 88 4.64 9.45 -6.12
CA ARG A 88 4.74 8.73 -7.40
C ARG A 88 5.52 9.52 -8.45
N ASN A 89 5.32 10.83 -8.52
CA ASN A 89 5.84 11.67 -9.61
C ASN A 89 7.15 12.38 -9.25
N PHE A 90 7.52 12.40 -7.98
CA PHE A 90 8.74 13.06 -7.51
C PHE A 90 10.02 12.42 -8.09
N MET A 91 11.06 13.23 -8.35
CA MET A 91 12.40 12.83 -8.85
C MET A 91 12.38 11.79 -9.98
N GLY A 92 11.77 12.13 -11.13
CA GLY A 92 11.77 11.25 -12.31
C GLY A 92 10.71 10.14 -12.29
N GLY A 93 9.98 10.00 -11.18
CA GLY A 93 8.79 9.17 -11.05
C GLY A 93 9.04 7.66 -10.90
N LEU A 94 8.12 6.98 -10.20
CA LEU A 94 8.08 5.53 -10.09
C LEU A 94 7.49 4.92 -11.36
N ARG A 95 8.27 4.07 -12.05
CA ARG A 95 7.81 3.25 -13.18
C ARG A 95 6.87 2.14 -12.71
#